data_AF-A0A914D7Y3-F1
#
_entry.id   AF-A0A914D7Y3-F1
#
_cell.length_a   1.000
_cell.length_b   1.000
_cell.length_c   1.000
_cell.angle_alpha   90.00
_cell.angle_beta   90.00
_cell.angle_gamma   90.00
#
_symmetry.space_group_name_H-M   'P 1'
#
loop_
_entity.id
_entity.type
_entity.pdbx_description
1 polymer ?
#
loop_
_entity_poly.entity_id
_entity_poly.type
_entity_poly.pdbx_seq_one_letter_code
_entity_poly.pdbx_strand_id
1 'polypeptide(L)'
;DGALAHYALRIRQLLNREFPGRWMGRGSARHPAPVAWPPRSPDLTPLDFWVWGHLKQQIFTQDFCPRTIDELKDAIRRAVAELNEDEEVRVRVFGEFRRRLDECVRRGGQSVERR
;
A
#
# COMPACT_ATOMS: atom_id res chain seq x y z
N ASP A 1 -6.22 0.94 3.64
CA ASP A 1 -7.11 1.95 3.00
C ASP A 1 -8.50 2.08 3.68
N GLY A 2 -9.09 1.00 4.20
CA GLY A 2 -10.40 1.05 4.89
C GLY A 2 -11.61 1.02 3.95
N ALA A 3 -11.41 0.59 2.69
CA ALA A 3 -12.49 0.41 1.73
C ALA A 3 -13.51 -0.64 2.21
N LEU A 4 -14.79 -0.47 1.83
CA LEU A 4 -15.88 -1.34 2.27
C LEU A 4 -15.65 -2.81 1.90
N ALA A 5 -15.11 -3.07 0.71
CA ALA A 5 -14.75 -4.42 0.26
C ALA A 5 -13.73 -5.08 1.21
N HIS A 6 -12.75 -4.31 1.71
CA HIS A 6 -11.69 -4.80 2.61
C HIS A 6 -12.16 -4.93 4.06
N TYR A 7 -13.34 -4.40 4.40
CA TYR A 7 -13.90 -4.40 5.76
C TYR A 7 -14.95 -5.51 6.00
N ALA A 8 -15.44 -6.15 4.94
CA ALA A 8 -16.47 -7.17 5.02
C ALA A 8 -16.09 -8.32 5.97
N LEU A 9 -17.07 -8.85 6.71
CA LEU A 9 -16.83 -9.93 7.68
C LEU A 9 -16.19 -11.16 7.03
N ARG A 10 -16.66 -11.55 5.84
CA ARG A 10 -16.12 -12.68 5.09
C ARG A 10 -14.64 -12.52 4.77
N ILE A 11 -14.19 -11.30 4.47
CA ILE A 11 -12.78 -11.01 4.21
C ILE A 11 -11.97 -11.12 5.49
N ARG A 12 -12.47 -10.60 6.63
CA ARG A 12 -11.77 -10.73 7.92
C ARG A 12 -11.67 -12.18 8.39
N GLN A 13 -12.70 -12.98 8.18
CA GLN A 13 -12.67 -14.42 8.46
C GLN A 13 -11.65 -15.14 7.58
N LEU A 14 -11.59 -14.81 6.30
CA LEU A 14 -10.56 -15.32 5.39
C LEU A 14 -9.15 -14.93 5.87
N LEU A 15 -8.92 -13.65 6.21
CA LEU A 15 -7.63 -13.17 6.70
C LEU A 15 -7.22 -13.83 8.02
N ASN A 16 -8.17 -14.09 8.93
CA ASN A 16 -7.90 -14.84 10.15
C ASN A 16 -7.44 -16.28 9.87
N ARG A 17 -7.96 -16.91 8.79
CA ARG A 17 -7.59 -18.26 8.40
C ARG A 17 -6.23 -18.30 7.68
N GLU A 18 -6.01 -17.44 6.70
CA GLU A 18 -4.80 -17.45 5.87
C GLU A 18 -3.61 -16.76 6.57
N PHE A 19 -3.87 -15.73 7.39
CA PHE A 19 -2.87 -14.90 8.05
C PHE A 19 -3.18 -14.74 9.54
N PRO A 20 -3.24 -15.84 10.32
CA PRO A 20 -3.60 -15.80 11.73
C PRO A 20 -2.67 -14.87 12.49
N GLY A 21 -3.24 -13.85 13.14
CA GLY A 21 -2.51 -12.84 13.92
C GLY A 21 -1.62 -11.88 13.11
N ARG A 22 -1.60 -11.98 11.77
CA ARG A 22 -0.60 -11.31 10.92
C ARG A 22 -1.18 -10.32 9.91
N TRP A 23 -2.45 -9.94 10.06
CA TRP A 23 -3.07 -8.95 9.18
C TRP A 23 -3.43 -7.66 9.92
N MET A 24 -3.41 -6.56 9.17
CA MET A 24 -3.70 -5.21 9.67
C MET A 24 -5.01 -4.70 9.07
N GLY A 25 -5.80 -3.98 9.86
CA GLY A 25 -7.03 -3.37 9.34
C GLY A 25 -7.87 -2.69 10.41
N ARG A 26 -9.03 -2.16 10.00
CA ARG A 26 -9.91 -1.42 10.91
C ARG A 26 -10.49 -2.30 12.03
N GLY A 27 -10.88 -3.52 11.71
CA GLY A 27 -11.59 -4.41 12.64
C GLY A 27 -12.93 -3.85 13.15
N SER A 28 -13.65 -4.63 13.96
CA SER A 28 -14.85 -4.16 14.66
C SER A 28 -14.85 -4.65 16.09
N ALA A 29 -15.64 -4.05 16.98
CA ALA A 29 -15.74 -4.50 18.37
C ALA A 29 -16.04 -6.01 18.50
N ARG A 30 -16.88 -6.55 17.61
CA ARG A 30 -17.20 -7.99 17.56
C ARG A 30 -16.16 -8.87 16.86
N HIS A 31 -15.32 -8.29 16.00
CA HIS A 31 -14.31 -9.02 15.22
C HIS A 31 -13.09 -8.11 15.03
N PRO A 32 -12.24 -7.96 16.07
CA PRO A 32 -11.10 -7.05 16.02
C PRO A 32 -10.08 -7.52 14.99
N ALA A 33 -9.36 -6.56 14.40
CA ALA A 33 -8.16 -6.88 13.63
C ALA A 33 -7.02 -7.16 14.62
N PRO A 34 -6.12 -8.12 14.34
CA PRO A 34 -4.95 -8.37 15.18
C PRO A 34 -4.06 -7.12 15.32
N VAL A 35 -3.91 -6.37 14.24
CA VAL A 35 -3.20 -5.09 14.22
C VAL A 35 -4.16 -4.01 13.71
N ALA A 36 -4.44 -3.01 14.53
CA ALA A 36 -5.32 -1.91 14.16
C ALA A 36 -4.66 -1.02 13.10
N TRP A 37 -5.43 -0.65 12.07
CA TRP A 37 -5.00 0.31 11.05
C TRP A 37 -6.05 1.42 10.87
N PRO A 38 -5.65 2.70 10.87
CA PRO A 38 -6.59 3.81 10.74
C PRO A 38 -7.26 3.83 9.35
N PRO A 39 -8.55 4.24 9.25
CA PRO A 39 -9.19 4.46 7.98
C PRO A 39 -8.63 5.70 7.28
N ARG A 40 -8.59 5.70 5.93
CA ARG A 40 -8.19 6.85 5.11
C ARG A 40 -6.76 7.36 5.38
N SER A 41 -5.79 6.45 5.44
CA SER A 41 -4.37 6.78 5.59
C SER A 41 -3.53 6.37 4.37
N PRO A 42 -3.77 6.97 3.18
CA PRO A 42 -2.95 6.74 2.01
C PRO A 42 -1.51 7.25 2.23
N ASP A 43 -1.34 8.31 3.01
CA ASP A 43 -0.05 8.87 3.41
C ASP A 43 0.80 7.92 4.28
N LEU A 44 0.21 6.84 4.79
CA LEU A 44 0.90 5.78 5.53
C LEU A 44 1.04 4.47 4.74
N THR A 45 0.46 4.36 3.55
CA THR A 45 0.48 3.12 2.77
C THR A 45 1.55 3.21 1.68
N PRO A 46 2.62 2.40 1.69
CA PRO A 46 3.70 2.48 0.70
C PRO A 46 3.25 2.39 -0.75
N LEU A 47 2.20 1.60 -1.00
CA LEU A 47 1.59 1.51 -2.31
C LEU A 47 1.08 2.88 -2.79
N ASP A 48 0.38 3.60 -1.92
CA ASP A 48 -0.29 4.86 -2.23
C ASP A 48 0.67 6.04 -2.26
N PHE A 49 1.57 6.18 -1.27
CA PHE A 49 2.46 7.34 -1.20
C PHE A 49 3.68 7.25 -2.14
N TRP A 50 3.99 6.07 -2.71
CA TRP A 50 5.18 5.89 -3.53
C TRP A 50 5.00 4.94 -4.72
N VAL A 51 4.62 3.67 -4.51
CA VAL A 51 4.71 2.64 -5.56
C VAL A 51 3.87 3.00 -6.79
N TRP A 52 2.62 3.44 -6.62
CA TRP A 52 1.77 3.78 -7.77
C TRP A 52 2.33 4.94 -8.60
N GLY A 53 2.92 5.94 -7.94
CA GLY A 53 3.59 7.05 -8.61
C GLY A 53 4.81 6.58 -9.40
N HIS A 54 5.64 5.74 -8.76
CA HIS A 54 6.84 5.18 -9.36
C HIS A 54 6.54 4.30 -10.58
N LEU A 55 5.62 3.33 -10.43
CA LEU A 55 5.22 2.45 -11.53
C LEU A 55 4.66 3.25 -12.70
N LYS A 56 3.84 4.29 -12.42
CA LYS A 56 3.29 5.14 -13.48
C LYS A 56 4.40 5.88 -14.24
N GLN A 57 5.41 6.39 -13.55
CA GLN A 57 6.56 7.06 -14.18
C GLN A 57 7.40 6.09 -15.04
N GLN A 58 7.56 4.84 -14.60
CA GLN A 58 8.28 3.82 -15.36
C GLN A 58 7.51 3.32 -16.59
N ILE A 59 6.19 3.15 -16.46
CA ILE A 59 5.34 2.58 -17.53
C ILE A 59 5.05 3.61 -18.62
N PHE A 60 4.83 4.87 -18.24
CA PHE A 60 4.47 5.95 -19.17
C PHE A 60 5.66 6.87 -19.38
N THR A 61 6.46 6.55 -20.39
CA THR A 61 7.64 7.34 -20.78
C THR A 61 7.38 8.10 -22.08
N GLN A 62 8.33 8.93 -22.51
CA GLN A 62 8.22 9.62 -23.80
C GLN A 62 8.25 8.63 -24.97
N ASP A 63 9.06 7.58 -24.87
CA ASP A 63 9.29 6.60 -25.94
C ASP A 63 8.32 5.42 -25.91
N PHE A 64 7.63 5.21 -24.79
CA PHE A 64 6.70 4.10 -24.62
C PHE A 64 5.45 4.51 -23.83
N CYS A 65 4.28 4.32 -24.45
CA CYS A 65 2.97 4.53 -23.86
C CYS A 65 2.04 3.37 -24.27
N PRO A 66 1.66 2.48 -23.34
CA PRO A 66 0.77 1.35 -23.64
C PRO A 66 -0.53 1.80 -24.32
N ARG A 67 -0.85 1.21 -25.46
CA ARG A 67 -2.06 1.46 -26.25
C ARG A 67 -3.11 0.37 -26.09
N THR A 68 -2.70 -0.81 -25.62
CA THR A 68 -3.61 -1.94 -25.37
C THR A 68 -3.57 -2.39 -23.91
N ILE A 69 -4.60 -3.12 -23.49
CA ILE A 69 -4.67 -3.70 -22.14
C ILE A 69 -3.52 -4.70 -21.92
N ASP A 70 -3.14 -5.46 -22.95
CA ASP A 70 -2.09 -6.47 -22.83
C ASP A 70 -0.70 -5.82 -22.72
N GLU A 71 -0.42 -4.79 -23.52
CA GLU A 71 0.79 -3.97 -23.36
C GLU A 71 0.88 -3.36 -21.96
N LEU A 72 -0.24 -2.85 -21.43
CA LEU A 72 -0.28 -2.27 -20.09
C LEU A 72 0.00 -3.34 -19.02
N LYS A 73 -0.62 -4.53 -19.13
CA LYS A 73 -0.38 -5.63 -18.21
C LYS A 73 1.09 -6.07 -18.24
N ASP A 74 1.69 -6.18 -19.41
CA ASP A 74 3.08 -6.59 -19.56
C ASP A 74 4.06 -5.52 -19.06
N ALA A 75 3.76 -4.24 -19.29
CA ALA A 75 4.51 -3.14 -18.71
C ALA A 75 4.44 -3.13 -17.17
N ILE A 76 3.25 -3.33 -16.58
CA ILE A 76 3.08 -3.45 -15.12
C ILE A 76 3.89 -4.62 -14.57
N ARG A 77 3.82 -5.80 -15.20
CA ARG A 77 4.58 -6.99 -14.75
C ARG A 77 6.08 -6.74 -14.76
N ARG A 78 6.62 -6.13 -15.82
CA ARG A 78 8.04 -5.79 -15.92
C ARG A 78 8.46 -4.78 -14.86
N ALA A 79 7.75 -3.66 -14.74
CA ALA A 79 8.06 -2.62 -13.76
C ALA A 79 8.01 -3.17 -12.31
N VAL A 80 7.05 -4.04 -12.00
CA VAL A 80 6.98 -4.70 -10.68
C VAL A 80 8.12 -5.71 -10.48
N ALA A 81 8.53 -6.44 -11.52
CA ALA A 81 9.68 -7.35 -11.42
C ALA A 81 10.97 -6.59 -11.13
N GLU A 82 11.23 -5.52 -11.88
CA GLU A 82 12.39 -4.62 -11.67
C GLU A 82 12.39 -4.03 -10.25
N LEU A 83 11.24 -3.54 -9.77
CA LEU A 83 11.09 -3.03 -8.40
C LEU A 83 11.39 -4.12 -7.34
N ASN A 84 11.03 -5.37 -7.60
CA ASN A 84 11.29 -6.46 -6.68
C ASN A 84 12.76 -6.88 -6.65
N GLU A 85 13.51 -6.62 -7.71
CA GLU A 85 14.95 -6.87 -7.79
C GLU A 85 15.76 -5.74 -7.15
N ASP A 86 15.23 -4.52 -7.11
CA ASP A 86 15.87 -3.37 -6.47
C ASP A 86 15.71 -3.41 -4.93
N GLU A 87 16.70 -3.99 -4.25
CA GLU A 87 16.75 -4.05 -2.78
C GLU A 87 16.84 -2.67 -2.12
N GLU A 88 17.66 -1.76 -2.67
CA GLU A 88 17.89 -0.43 -2.09
C GLU A 88 16.60 0.38 -2.05
N VAL A 89 15.85 0.38 -3.14
CA VAL A 89 14.55 1.04 -3.23
C VAL A 89 13.56 0.46 -2.23
N ARG A 90 13.50 -0.87 -2.08
CA ARG A 90 12.60 -1.51 -1.11
C ARG A 90 12.96 -1.12 0.32
N VAL A 91 14.23 -1.18 0.70
CA VAL A 91 14.71 -0.77 2.02
C VAL A 91 14.36 0.69 2.30
N ARG A 92 14.59 1.58 1.33
CA ARG A 92 14.24 3.00 1.45
C ARG A 92 12.75 3.22 1.65
N VAL A 93 11.89 2.54 0.89
CA VAL A 93 10.42 2.68 0.99
C VAL A 93 9.91 2.21 2.35
N PHE A 94 10.44 1.11 2.88
CA PHE A 94 10.10 0.65 4.23
C PHE A 94 10.69 1.55 5.33
N GLY A 95 11.85 2.17 5.09
CA GLY A 95 12.38 3.24 5.96
C GLY A 95 11.44 4.44 6.02
N GLU A 96 10.96 4.92 4.86
CA GLU A 96 10.00 6.01 4.78
C GLU A 96 8.65 5.68 5.41
N PHE A 97 8.19 4.43 5.27
CA PHE A 97 7.00 3.93 5.97
C PHE A 97 7.12 4.13 7.49
N ARG A 98 8.24 3.69 8.09
CA ARG A 98 8.50 3.87 9.53
C ARG A 98 8.56 5.34 9.91
N ARG A 99 9.29 6.15 9.14
CA ARG A 99 9.39 7.59 9.38
C ARG A 99 8.03 8.29 9.36
N ARG A 100 7.16 7.90 8.42
CA ARG A 100 5.78 8.43 8.29
C ARG A 100 4.90 8.02 9.46
N LEU A 101 5.02 6.78 9.95
CA LEU A 101 4.33 6.36 11.18
C LEU A 101 4.76 7.21 12.39
N ASP A 102 6.07 7.41 12.57
CA ASP A 102 6.59 8.23 13.67
C ASP A 102 6.12 9.70 13.57
N GLU A 103 6.08 10.26 12.36
CA GLU A 103 5.54 11.60 12.12
C GLU A 103 4.05 11.68 12.44
N CYS A 104 3.24 10.68 12.03
CA CYS A 104 1.83 10.62 12.34
C CYS A 104 1.58 10.62 13.86
N VAL A 105 2.36 9.83 14.60
CA VAL A 105 2.32 9.83 16.08
C VAL A 105 2.69 11.20 16.64
N ARG A 106 3.78 11.82 16.17
CA ARG A 106 4.20 13.16 16.61
C ARG A 106 3.16 14.24 16.34
N ARG A 107 2.36 14.09 15.27
CA ARG A 107 1.25 14.99 14.93
C ARG A 107 -0.08 14.66 15.60
N GLY A 108 -0.11 13.68 16.52
CA GLY A 108 -1.34 13.25 17.18
C GLY A 108 -2.36 12.62 16.23
N GLY A 109 -1.91 11.93 15.18
CA GLY A 109 -2.75 11.26 14.20
C GLY A 109 -3.21 12.11 13.02
N GLN A 110 -2.71 13.34 12.87
CA GLN A 110 -2.98 14.15 11.68
C GLN A 110 -2.16 13.70 10.47
N SER A 111 -2.58 14.13 9.28
CA SER A 111 -1.91 13.75 8.03
C SER A 111 -0.44 14.18 8.01
N VAL A 112 0.39 13.30 7.44
CA VAL A 112 1.84 13.46 7.33
C VAL A 112 2.22 14.39 6.15
N GLU A 113 1.39 14.41 5.10
CA GLU A 113 1.63 15.25 3.93
C GLU A 113 1.43 16.73 4.27
N ARG A 114 2.34 17.59 3.79
CA ARG A 114 2.12 19.05 3.78
C ARG A 114 1.32 19.36 2.52
N ARG A 115 0.14 19.97 2.68
CA ARG A 115 -0.57 20.62 1.57
C ARG A 115 0.17 21.87 1.13
#